data_AF-F7G2E0-F1
#
_entry.id   AF-F7G2E0-F1
#
_cell.length_a   1.000
_cell.length_b   1.000
_cell.length_c   1.000
_cell.angle_alpha   90.00
_cell.angle_beta   90.00
_cell.angle_gamma   90.00
#
_symmetry.space_group_name_H-M   'P 1'
#
loop_
_entity.id
_entity.type
_entity.pdbx_description
1 polymer ?
#
loop_
_entity_poly.entity_id
_entity_poly.type
_entity_poly.pdbx_seq_one_letter_code
_entity_poly.pdbx_strand_id
1 'polypeptide(L)'
;CIYVGGGSVDMPGSANRTEPAPEARGRRQAPARRPRSVQIAPEPIDCQLSDWSPWTTCDPCQKLRYRSARVLRPSQFNGEPCQDPDTEAEACAAPGPCPKLRPCEGFLCEETGRCIKRRLRCNGDDDCGDGSDERGCSKIYQKCSPDLERYWAIGRLASGLNLFTNQLEGPVLDHVHFAGACAPNYVLDRRFRKPYNVEGYEPQTKGKYEFVLKEYSSFSSFERDTMLNRSVQSSFGLGFKISKVFEFGFNHNSNDVRNYVSRTKRFSSSESRFMYARSELSVAQYKLKSRGLVLHPDFLRRVRKLPLPYAYGDYRDLFRDFGTHFVTEARLGGVYEYTLVMNGRALEELGNNSKNTIDNDDNGIC
;
A
#
# COMPACT_ATOMS: atom_id res chain seq x y z
N CYS A 1 -7.86 -9.89 -0.61
CA CYS A 1 -8.55 -8.64 -0.98
C CYS A 1 -7.61 -7.50 -0.63
N ILE A 2 -7.28 -6.63 -1.58
CA ILE A 2 -6.46 -5.45 -1.37
C ILE A 2 -7.38 -4.23 -1.41
N TYR A 3 -7.21 -3.28 -0.49
CA TYR A 3 -7.98 -2.06 -0.42
C TYR A 3 -7.07 -0.90 -0.84
N VAL A 4 -7.56 -0.01 -1.69
CA VAL A 4 -6.76 1.08 -2.27
C VAL A 4 -7.53 2.38 -2.03
N GLY A 5 -7.09 3.16 -1.04
CA GLY A 5 -7.73 4.43 -0.64
C GLY A 5 -7.31 5.62 -1.51
N GLY A 6 -8.29 6.48 -1.83
CA GLY A 6 -8.13 7.81 -2.43
C GLY A 6 -8.03 8.92 -1.37
N GLY A 7 -7.47 10.06 -1.78
CA GLY A 7 -6.97 11.14 -0.92
C GLY A 7 -8.00 11.93 -0.09
N SER A 8 -7.42 12.72 0.83
CA SER A 8 -8.06 13.64 1.76
C SER A 8 -8.76 14.80 1.04
N VAL A 9 -10.03 15.02 1.37
CA VAL A 9 -10.77 16.24 1.02
C VAL A 9 -10.74 17.13 2.26
N ASP A 10 -9.93 18.19 2.20
CA ASP A 10 -10.02 19.31 3.15
C ASP A 10 -11.14 20.25 2.69
N MET A 11 -12.05 20.59 3.61
CA MET A 11 -13.05 21.66 3.43
C MET A 11 -12.89 22.68 4.57
N PRO A 12 -13.17 23.97 4.30
CA PRO A 12 -12.54 25.10 4.98
C PRO A 12 -13.14 25.40 6.36
N GLY A 13 -12.25 25.73 7.30
CA GLY A 13 -12.60 26.12 8.66
C GLY A 13 -13.32 27.47 8.72
N SER A 14 -14.48 27.48 9.40
CA SER A 14 -15.18 28.69 9.80
C SER A 14 -14.38 29.41 10.90
N ALA A 15 -13.91 30.61 10.60
CA ALA A 15 -13.27 31.50 11.56
C ALA A 15 -14.32 32.04 12.54
N ASN A 16 -14.14 31.77 13.84
CA ASN A 16 -14.88 32.47 14.90
C ASN A 16 -13.93 33.31 15.74
N ARG A 17 -14.31 34.58 15.85
CA ARG A 17 -13.64 35.68 16.53
C ARG A 17 -13.58 35.43 18.04
N THR A 18 -12.44 35.73 18.64
CA THR A 18 -12.21 35.71 20.09
C THR A 18 -12.47 37.10 20.66
N GLU A 19 -13.44 37.23 21.57
CA GLU A 19 -13.49 38.33 22.55
C GLU A 19 -13.27 37.74 23.97
N PRO A 20 -12.61 38.47 24.88
CA PRO A 20 -12.14 37.93 26.16
C PRO A 20 -13.10 38.21 27.32
N ALA A 21 -13.22 37.25 28.24
CA ALA A 21 -13.82 37.44 29.57
C ALA A 21 -13.17 36.47 30.59
N PRO A 22 -13.33 36.64 31.91
CA PRO A 22 -12.35 37.29 32.78
C PRO A 22 -11.61 36.31 33.70
N GLU A 23 -10.58 36.82 34.38
CA GLU A 23 -9.76 36.11 35.36
C GLU A 23 -10.58 35.44 36.48
N ALA A 24 -10.40 34.13 36.65
CA ALA A 24 -10.81 33.40 37.84
C ALA A 24 -9.64 32.58 38.41
N ARG A 25 -9.33 32.87 39.67
CA ARG A 25 -8.26 32.31 40.49
C ARG A 25 -8.39 30.78 40.68
N GLY A 26 -7.23 30.13 40.69
CA GLY A 26 -6.91 29.05 41.62
C GLY A 26 -7.56 27.68 41.38
N ARG A 27 -7.01 26.90 40.44
CA ARG A 27 -7.01 25.43 40.54
C ARG A 27 -5.59 24.91 40.40
N ARG A 28 -5.10 24.24 41.44
CA ARG A 28 -3.82 23.53 41.45
C ARG A 28 -3.88 22.49 40.32
N GLN A 29 -3.21 22.76 39.21
CA GLN A 29 -2.98 21.77 38.16
C GLN A 29 -2.18 20.63 38.79
N ALA A 30 -2.75 19.43 38.76
CA ALA A 30 -2.00 18.22 39.07
C ALA A 30 -0.73 18.22 38.18
N PRO A 31 0.46 17.91 38.73
CA PRO A 31 1.68 17.95 37.95
C PRO A 31 1.53 16.96 36.80
N ALA A 32 1.41 17.47 35.58
CA ALA A 32 1.59 16.68 34.38
C ALA A 32 2.99 16.08 34.50
N ARG A 33 3.06 14.78 34.79
CA ARG A 33 4.34 14.06 34.76
C ARG A 33 4.84 14.23 33.34
N ARG A 34 5.87 15.07 33.19
CA ARG A 34 6.68 15.09 31.97
C ARG A 34 7.01 13.63 31.67
N PRO A 35 6.85 13.16 30.42
CA PRO A 35 7.44 11.87 30.08
C PRO A 35 8.87 11.91 30.61
N ARG A 36 9.34 10.84 31.27
CA ARG A 36 10.76 10.70 31.54
C ARG A 36 11.41 10.71 30.16
N SER A 37 11.78 11.88 29.66
CA SER A 37 12.81 11.97 28.66
C SER A 37 13.98 11.29 29.35
N VAL A 38 14.41 10.17 28.81
CA VAL A 38 15.81 9.81 28.97
C VAL A 38 16.54 11.08 28.53
N GLN A 39 17.06 11.87 29.48
CA GLN A 39 17.72 13.14 29.18
C GLN A 39 19.02 12.94 28.38
N ILE A 40 19.37 11.69 28.15
CA ILE A 40 20.43 11.24 27.26
C ILE A 40 19.76 11.00 25.90
N ALA A 41 20.04 11.89 24.94
CA ALA A 41 19.78 11.56 23.55
C ALA A 41 20.53 10.25 23.26
N PRO A 42 19.85 9.22 22.73
CA PRO A 42 20.51 7.95 22.42
C PRO A 42 21.69 8.22 21.49
N GLU A 43 22.80 7.52 21.76
CA GLU A 43 24.01 7.66 20.95
C GLU A 43 23.69 7.31 19.48
N PRO A 44 24.29 8.03 18.52
CA PRO A 44 24.14 7.72 17.10
C PRO A 44 24.57 6.27 16.84
N ILE A 45 23.72 5.52 16.12
CA ILE A 45 24.04 4.16 15.71
C ILE A 45 24.26 4.19 14.20
N ASP A 46 25.51 3.97 13.79
CA ASP A 46 25.88 3.97 12.38
C ASP A 46 25.50 2.65 11.71
N CYS A 47 25.21 2.75 10.42
CA CYS A 47 24.90 1.60 9.59
C CYS A 47 26.12 0.68 9.42
N GLN A 48 25.90 -0.64 9.46
CA GLN A 48 26.95 -1.64 9.27
C GLN A 48 26.51 -2.69 8.25
N LEU A 49 27.31 -2.86 7.20
CA LEU A 49 27.17 -3.93 6.21
C LEU A 49 27.99 -5.17 6.62
N SER A 50 27.57 -6.32 6.14
CA SER A 50 28.33 -7.56 6.24
C SER A 50 29.53 -7.55 5.31
N ASP A 51 30.44 -8.51 5.53
CA ASP A 51 31.40 -8.89 4.50
C ASP A 51 30.68 -9.32 3.22
N TRP A 52 31.37 -9.17 2.09
CA TRP A 52 30.86 -9.55 0.78
C TRP A 52 30.60 -11.05 0.70
N SER A 53 29.49 -11.42 0.06
CA SER A 53 29.27 -12.81 -0.33
C SER A 53 30.35 -13.29 -1.30
N PRO A 54 30.59 -14.62 -1.39
CA PRO A 54 31.34 -15.18 -2.50
C PRO A 54 30.74 -14.76 -3.84
N TRP A 55 31.58 -14.66 -4.87
CA TRP A 55 31.14 -14.40 -6.23
C TRP A 55 30.26 -15.54 -6.75
N THR A 56 29.18 -15.20 -7.45
CA THR A 56 28.38 -16.17 -8.19
C THR A 56 29.16 -16.73 -9.39
N THR A 57 28.68 -17.84 -9.93
CA THR A 57 29.13 -18.33 -11.25
C THR A 57 28.82 -17.29 -12.34
N CYS A 58 29.67 -17.23 -13.36
CA CYS A 58 29.47 -16.29 -14.46
C CYS A 58 28.17 -16.55 -15.22
N ASP A 59 27.33 -15.53 -15.40
CA ASP A 59 26.11 -15.62 -16.19
C ASP A 59 26.43 -15.74 -17.70
N PRO A 60 25.95 -16.78 -18.40
CA PRO A 60 26.23 -16.99 -19.83
C PRO A 60 25.55 -15.99 -20.78
N CYS A 61 24.47 -15.35 -20.35
CA CYS A 61 23.73 -14.35 -21.09
C CYS A 61 24.30 -12.94 -20.87
N GLN A 62 24.62 -12.60 -19.62
CA GLN A 62 25.08 -11.26 -19.25
C GLN A 62 26.60 -11.11 -19.24
N LYS A 63 27.35 -12.23 -19.15
CA LYS A 63 28.82 -12.26 -19.00
C LYS A 63 29.30 -11.49 -17.76
N LEU A 64 28.49 -11.55 -16.71
CA LEU A 64 28.72 -10.91 -15.43
C LEU A 64 28.63 -11.94 -14.29
N ARG A 65 29.42 -11.71 -13.25
CA ARG A 65 29.29 -12.37 -11.94
C ARG A 65 28.91 -11.33 -10.90
N TYR A 66 28.25 -11.78 -9.84
CA TYR A 66 27.61 -10.92 -8.86
C TYR A 66 28.04 -11.27 -7.45
N ARG A 67 28.09 -10.28 -6.57
CA ARG A 67 28.18 -10.45 -5.12
C ARG A 67 27.35 -9.40 -4.41
N SER A 68 26.97 -9.67 -3.17
CA SER A 68 26.13 -8.77 -2.39
C SER A 68 26.55 -8.74 -0.93
N ALA A 69 26.34 -7.60 -0.29
CA ALA A 69 26.47 -7.42 1.15
C ALA A 69 25.07 -7.28 1.78
N ARG A 70 24.94 -7.64 3.05
CA ARG A 70 23.69 -7.55 3.81
C ARG A 70 23.82 -6.51 4.91
N VAL A 71 22.73 -5.80 5.20
CA VAL A 71 22.70 -4.89 6.35
C VAL A 71 22.68 -5.73 7.64
N LEU A 72 23.74 -5.60 8.44
CA LEU A 72 23.81 -6.20 9.79
C LEU A 72 23.14 -5.29 10.82
N ARG A 73 23.38 -3.99 10.69
CA ARG A 73 22.83 -2.97 11.59
C ARG A 73 22.35 -1.75 10.77
N PRO A 74 21.07 -1.35 10.87
CA PRO A 74 20.60 -0.13 10.23
C PRO A 74 21.05 1.12 11.00
N SER A 75 21.13 2.27 10.32
CA SER A 75 21.38 3.54 11.00
C SER A 75 20.19 3.97 11.84
N GLN A 76 20.45 4.48 13.05
CA GLN A 76 19.44 5.01 13.97
C GLN A 76 19.97 6.25 14.70
N PHE A 77 19.06 7.07 15.22
CA PHE A 77 19.40 8.23 16.07
C PHE A 77 20.40 9.21 15.43
N ASN A 78 20.21 9.52 14.14
CA ASN A 78 21.10 10.37 13.33
C ASN A 78 22.53 9.82 13.15
N GLY A 79 22.73 8.50 13.30
CA GLY A 79 23.95 7.84 12.82
C GLY A 79 24.07 7.84 11.30
N GLU A 80 25.28 7.58 10.81
CA GLU A 80 25.59 7.64 9.39
C GLU A 80 24.88 6.52 8.61
N PRO A 81 24.17 6.84 7.50
CA PRO A 81 23.53 5.84 6.66
C PRO A 81 24.56 5.08 5.81
N CYS A 82 24.24 3.84 5.44
CA CYS A 82 25.04 3.10 4.45
C CYS A 82 24.93 3.80 3.09
N GLN A 83 26.00 4.46 2.66
CA GLN A 83 26.09 5.09 1.33
C GLN A 83 26.68 4.15 0.29
N ASP A 84 27.47 3.16 0.73
CA ASP A 84 28.12 2.20 -0.16
C ASP A 84 27.09 1.27 -0.84
N PRO A 85 27.32 0.91 -2.11
CA PRO A 85 26.46 -0.04 -2.81
C PRO A 85 26.49 -1.40 -2.12
N ASP A 86 25.32 -2.01 -1.96
CA ASP A 86 25.16 -3.33 -1.33
C ASP A 86 25.16 -4.48 -2.36
N THR A 87 25.51 -4.18 -3.62
CA THR A 87 25.68 -5.11 -4.74
C THR A 87 26.85 -4.72 -5.63
N GLU A 88 27.56 -5.70 -6.15
CA GLU A 88 28.59 -5.49 -7.17
C GLU A 88 28.47 -6.51 -8.30
N ALA A 89 28.83 -6.06 -9.51
CA ALA A 89 28.87 -6.87 -10.71
C ALA A 89 30.23 -6.71 -11.41
N GLU A 90 30.77 -7.82 -11.90
CA GLU A 90 32.07 -7.84 -12.58
C GLU A 90 32.01 -8.68 -13.86
N ALA A 91 32.71 -8.23 -14.90
CA ALA A 91 32.84 -8.97 -16.15
C ALA A 91 33.56 -10.31 -15.95
N CYS A 92 33.07 -11.35 -16.65
CA CYS A 92 33.65 -12.68 -16.59
C CYS A 92 33.50 -13.44 -17.92
N ALA A 93 34.36 -14.43 -18.13
CA ALA A 93 34.26 -15.34 -19.26
C ALA A 93 33.31 -16.49 -18.91
N ALA A 94 32.11 -16.50 -19.51
CA ALA A 94 31.10 -17.50 -19.18
C ALA A 94 31.34 -18.85 -19.89
N PRO A 95 31.24 -19.98 -19.17
CA PRO A 95 31.44 -21.30 -19.75
C PRO A 95 30.12 -21.85 -20.32
N GLY A 96 29.62 -21.27 -21.42
CA GLY A 96 28.51 -21.86 -22.16
C GLY A 96 27.62 -20.87 -22.94
N PRO A 97 26.77 -21.39 -23.85
CA PRO A 97 25.82 -20.57 -24.59
C PRO A 97 24.63 -20.13 -23.72
N CYS A 98 24.17 -18.91 -23.92
CA CYS A 98 22.93 -18.41 -23.32
C CYS A 98 21.70 -19.18 -23.86
N PRO A 99 20.77 -19.64 -23.00
CA PRO A 99 19.51 -20.22 -23.43
C PRO A 99 18.73 -19.25 -24.34
N LYS A 100 18.35 -19.71 -25.53
CA LYS A 100 17.56 -18.90 -26.47
C LYS A 100 16.14 -18.73 -25.95
N LEU A 101 15.69 -17.48 -25.80
CA LEU A 101 14.27 -17.20 -25.57
C LEU A 101 13.43 -17.63 -26.78
N ARG A 102 12.16 -18.00 -26.54
CA ARG A 102 11.24 -18.34 -27.62
C ARG A 102 11.09 -17.15 -28.58
N PRO A 103 11.16 -17.38 -29.91
CA PRO A 103 10.93 -16.34 -30.89
C PRO A 103 9.54 -15.71 -30.76
N CYS A 104 9.45 -14.40 -31.01
CA CYS A 104 8.17 -13.71 -31.10
C CYS A 104 7.49 -14.03 -32.44
N GLU A 105 6.33 -14.66 -32.42
CA GLU A 105 5.53 -14.93 -33.64
C GLU A 105 4.80 -13.68 -34.15
N GLY A 106 4.64 -12.66 -33.30
CA GLY A 106 3.90 -11.44 -33.54
C GLY A 106 4.74 -10.25 -34.01
N PHE A 107 4.35 -9.05 -33.58
CA PHE A 107 5.16 -7.84 -33.71
C PHE A 107 5.95 -7.64 -32.41
N LEU A 108 7.25 -7.42 -32.55
CA LEU A 108 8.15 -7.14 -31.43
C LEU A 108 8.26 -5.62 -31.25
N CYS A 109 7.84 -5.12 -30.10
CA CYS A 109 7.95 -3.71 -29.74
C CYS A 109 9.42 -3.29 -29.63
N GLU A 110 9.71 -2.06 -30.01
CA GLU A 110 11.08 -1.58 -30.23
C GLU A 110 11.86 -1.39 -28.92
N GLU A 111 11.29 -0.67 -27.95
CA GLU A 111 11.97 -0.36 -26.69
C GLU A 111 11.59 -1.33 -25.57
N THR A 112 10.32 -1.70 -25.48
CA THR A 112 9.82 -2.58 -24.40
C THR A 112 10.15 -4.06 -24.65
N GLY A 113 10.42 -4.44 -25.90
CA GLY A 113 10.63 -5.83 -26.31
C GLY A 113 9.42 -6.73 -26.05
N ARG A 114 8.21 -6.17 -25.93
CA ARG A 114 6.97 -6.92 -25.79
C ARG A 114 6.60 -7.56 -27.12
N CYS A 115 6.05 -8.77 -27.08
CA CYS A 115 5.56 -9.46 -28.27
C CYS A 115 4.03 -9.34 -28.34
N ILE A 116 3.52 -8.52 -29.25
CA ILE A 116 2.08 -8.30 -29.43
C ILE A 116 1.56 -9.02 -30.67
N LYS A 117 0.26 -9.32 -30.72
CA LYS A 117 -0.36 -9.95 -31.90
C LYS A 117 -0.42 -8.93 -33.05
N ARG A 118 -0.18 -9.36 -34.29
CA ARG A 118 -0.20 -8.48 -35.48
C ARG A 118 -1.50 -7.67 -35.65
N ARG A 119 -2.63 -8.22 -35.19
CA ARG A 119 -3.96 -7.54 -35.19
C ARG A 119 -4.04 -6.30 -34.29
N LEU A 120 -3.05 -6.09 -33.42
CA LEU A 120 -2.98 -4.97 -32.50
C LEU A 120 -2.16 -3.81 -33.07
N ARG A 121 -1.50 -4.00 -34.21
CA ARG A 121 -0.75 -2.92 -34.87
C ARG A 121 -1.72 -1.95 -35.55
N CYS A 122 -1.48 -0.64 -35.40
CA CYS A 122 -2.28 0.42 -36.01
C CYS A 122 -3.77 0.39 -35.61
N ASN A 123 -4.06 -0.01 -34.37
CA ASN A 123 -5.43 -0.08 -33.84
C ASN A 123 -5.85 1.17 -33.05
N GLY A 124 -4.93 2.12 -32.88
CA GLY A 124 -5.11 3.35 -32.12
C GLY A 124 -4.90 3.21 -30.61
N ASP A 125 -4.47 2.04 -30.13
CA ASP A 125 -4.10 1.78 -28.75
C ASP A 125 -2.58 1.61 -28.65
N ASP A 126 -1.97 2.10 -27.57
CA ASP A 126 -0.57 1.80 -27.26
C ASP A 126 -0.48 0.43 -26.58
N ASP A 127 -0.43 -0.64 -27.36
CA ASP A 127 -0.30 -2.00 -26.85
C ASP A 127 1.17 -2.35 -26.54
N CYS A 128 2.13 -1.60 -27.09
CA CYS A 128 3.56 -1.79 -26.80
C CYS A 128 4.03 -1.09 -25.53
N GLY A 129 3.37 -0.01 -25.10
CA GLY A 129 3.75 0.88 -24.00
C GLY A 129 4.80 1.95 -24.35
N ASP A 130 5.32 1.89 -25.58
CA ASP A 130 6.27 2.86 -26.18
C ASP A 130 5.71 3.46 -27.50
N GLY A 131 4.45 3.16 -27.83
CA GLY A 131 3.76 3.55 -29.06
C GLY A 131 4.34 2.98 -30.36
N SER A 132 5.25 2.00 -30.30
CA SER A 132 5.93 1.46 -31.49
C SER A 132 5.01 0.73 -32.47
N ASP A 133 3.91 0.19 -31.97
CA ASP A 133 2.84 -0.45 -32.74
C ASP A 133 1.98 0.53 -33.54
N GLU A 134 1.95 1.80 -33.14
CA GLU A 134 1.20 2.87 -33.82
C GLU A 134 2.09 3.73 -34.74
N ARG A 135 3.39 3.43 -34.84
CA ARG A 135 4.32 4.11 -35.76
C ARG A 135 4.26 3.53 -37.17
N GLY A 136 4.33 4.41 -38.18
CA GLY A 136 4.40 4.04 -39.59
C GLY A 136 3.12 3.36 -40.11
N CYS A 137 1.97 3.80 -39.62
CA CYS A 137 0.66 3.29 -39.99
C CYS A 137 0.04 4.14 -41.11
N SER A 138 -0.32 3.54 -42.24
CA SER A 138 -1.00 4.25 -43.34
C SER A 138 -2.46 4.59 -43.00
N LYS A 139 -3.09 3.78 -42.15
CA LYS A 139 -4.46 3.97 -41.62
C LYS A 139 -4.51 3.44 -40.19
N ILE A 140 -5.22 4.15 -39.32
CA ILE A 140 -5.48 3.71 -37.94
C ILE A 140 -6.90 3.12 -37.91
N TYR A 141 -7.01 1.86 -37.52
CA TYR A 141 -8.28 1.14 -37.44
C TYR A 141 -8.85 1.20 -36.03
N GLN A 142 -9.27 2.40 -35.61
CA GLN A 142 -9.87 2.60 -34.29
C GLN A 142 -11.23 1.90 -34.20
N LYS A 143 -11.29 0.84 -33.39
CA LYS A 143 -12.52 0.08 -33.12
C LYS A 143 -13.31 0.65 -31.94
N CYS A 144 -12.65 1.41 -31.06
CA CYS A 144 -13.20 1.94 -29.83
C CYS A 144 -13.68 3.38 -30.01
N SER A 145 -14.80 3.73 -29.37
CA SER A 145 -15.21 5.12 -29.24
C SER A 145 -14.24 5.87 -28.31
N PRO A 146 -13.87 7.13 -28.62
CA PRO A 146 -12.98 7.93 -27.76
C PRO A 146 -13.58 8.22 -26.37
N ASP A 147 -14.89 8.09 -26.19
CA ASP A 147 -15.60 8.45 -24.95
C ASP A 147 -15.49 7.40 -23.82
N LEU A 148 -14.66 6.36 -23.98
CA LEU A 148 -14.54 5.30 -22.97
C LEU A 148 -13.50 5.66 -21.91
N GLU A 149 -13.95 5.81 -20.66
CA GLU A 149 -13.07 6.09 -19.54
C GLU A 149 -12.35 4.84 -19.04
N ARG A 150 -11.20 5.01 -18.38
CA ARG A 150 -10.54 3.92 -17.62
C ARG A 150 -11.14 3.84 -16.23
N TYR A 151 -11.18 2.63 -15.64
CA TYR A 151 -11.60 2.50 -14.25
C TYR A 151 -10.76 3.38 -13.33
N TRP A 152 -11.44 4.02 -12.38
CA TRP A 152 -10.77 4.89 -11.41
C TRP A 152 -9.79 4.10 -10.54
N ALA A 153 -8.64 4.71 -10.29
CA ALA A 153 -7.56 4.15 -9.48
C ALA A 153 -7.04 2.75 -9.91
N ILE A 154 -7.36 2.28 -11.12
CA ILE A 154 -6.99 0.93 -11.59
C ILE A 154 -5.47 0.71 -11.69
N GLY A 155 -4.70 1.78 -11.87
CA GLY A 155 -3.24 1.73 -11.87
C GLY A 155 -2.66 1.26 -10.54
N ARG A 156 -3.26 1.64 -9.41
CA ARG A 156 -2.83 1.19 -8.08
C ARG A 156 -3.09 -0.30 -7.85
N LEU A 157 -4.09 -0.87 -8.52
CA LEU A 157 -4.34 -2.32 -8.52
C LEU A 157 -3.38 -3.08 -9.45
N ALA A 158 -2.68 -2.38 -10.34
CA ALA A 158 -1.66 -2.92 -11.23
C ALA A 158 -0.25 -2.89 -10.59
N SER A 159 -0.09 -2.11 -9.52
CA SER A 159 1.12 -2.01 -8.71
C SER A 159 1.43 -3.28 -7.94
N GLY A 160 2.72 -3.52 -7.77
CA GLY A 160 3.22 -4.51 -6.86
C GLY A 160 3.02 -4.08 -5.41
N LEU A 161 3.04 -5.07 -4.52
CA LEU A 161 2.74 -4.92 -3.11
C LEU A 161 3.89 -5.51 -2.29
N ASN A 162 4.48 -4.69 -1.44
CA ASN A 162 5.41 -5.14 -0.42
C ASN A 162 4.67 -5.42 0.89
N LEU A 163 4.43 -6.70 1.17
CA LEU A 163 3.74 -7.12 2.40
C LEU A 163 4.54 -6.88 3.69
N PHE A 164 5.86 -6.72 3.60
CA PHE A 164 6.68 -6.51 4.80
C PHE A 164 6.57 -5.06 5.29
N THR A 165 6.38 -4.12 4.36
CA THR A 165 6.23 -2.69 4.65
C THR A 165 4.80 -2.20 4.53
N ASN A 166 3.88 -3.02 3.99
CA ASN A 166 2.53 -2.63 3.57
C ASN A 166 2.55 -1.41 2.63
N GLN A 167 3.45 -1.40 1.64
CA GLN A 167 3.58 -0.32 0.65
C GLN A 167 3.28 -0.80 -0.77
N LEU A 168 2.70 0.09 -1.57
CA LEU A 168 2.59 -0.11 -3.02
C LEU A 168 3.91 0.29 -3.64
N GLU A 169 4.42 -0.61 -4.47
CA GLU A 169 5.66 -0.42 -5.21
C GLU A 169 5.35 -0.22 -6.71
N GLY A 170 6.36 -0.36 -7.56
CA GLY A 170 6.25 -0.19 -9.00
C GLY A 170 5.19 -1.08 -9.68
N PRO A 171 4.74 -0.70 -10.88
CA PRO A 171 3.73 -1.44 -11.64
C PRO A 171 4.26 -2.81 -12.11
N VAL A 172 3.52 -3.86 -11.79
CA VAL A 172 3.85 -5.25 -12.20
C VAL A 172 2.92 -5.76 -13.31
N LEU A 173 1.68 -5.27 -13.34
CA LEU A 173 0.68 -5.59 -14.35
C LEU A 173 0.41 -4.40 -15.26
N ASP A 174 0.08 -4.69 -16.52
CA ASP A 174 -0.35 -3.65 -17.46
C ASP A 174 -1.87 -3.56 -17.51
N HIS A 175 -2.42 -2.59 -16.76
CA HIS A 175 -3.86 -2.25 -16.81
C HIS A 175 -4.19 -1.17 -17.84
N VAL A 176 -3.22 -0.77 -18.67
CA VAL A 176 -3.44 0.11 -19.83
C VAL A 176 -3.69 -0.72 -21.09
N HIS A 177 -3.18 -1.96 -21.14
CA HIS A 177 -3.41 -2.88 -22.25
C HIS A 177 -4.86 -3.40 -22.33
N PHE A 178 -5.47 -3.31 -23.53
CA PHE A 178 -6.85 -3.74 -23.79
C PHE A 178 -6.98 -4.94 -24.73
N ALA A 179 -5.89 -5.38 -25.38
CA ALA A 179 -5.87 -6.49 -26.35
C ALA A 179 -6.90 -6.32 -27.51
N GLY A 180 -7.19 -5.07 -27.90
CA GLY A 180 -8.18 -4.71 -28.90
C GLY A 180 -9.64 -4.89 -28.47
N ALA A 181 -9.92 -5.07 -27.17
CA ALA A 181 -11.27 -5.10 -26.65
C ALA A 181 -11.83 -3.68 -26.49
N CYS A 182 -13.09 -3.50 -26.91
CA CYS A 182 -13.78 -2.19 -26.96
C CYS A 182 -15.20 -2.22 -26.37
N ALA A 183 -15.65 -3.34 -25.83
CA ALA A 183 -16.99 -3.43 -25.24
C ALA A 183 -17.07 -2.52 -24.00
N PRO A 184 -17.99 -1.55 -23.96
CA PRO A 184 -18.17 -0.71 -22.79
C PRO A 184 -18.66 -1.56 -21.61
N ASN A 185 -18.05 -1.36 -20.45
CA ASN A 185 -18.62 -1.79 -19.19
C ASN A 185 -19.33 -0.61 -18.53
N TYR A 186 -20.60 -0.79 -18.16
CA TYR A 186 -21.41 0.25 -17.54
C TYR A 186 -21.29 0.14 -16.02
N VAL A 187 -20.81 1.21 -15.39
CA VAL A 187 -20.80 1.34 -13.94
C VAL A 187 -21.51 2.63 -13.61
N LEU A 188 -22.68 2.54 -12.98
CA LEU A 188 -23.63 3.64 -12.86
C LEU A 188 -24.02 4.15 -14.26
N ASP A 189 -23.84 5.44 -14.56
CA ASP A 189 -24.15 6.07 -15.85
C ASP A 189 -22.89 6.41 -16.68
N ARG A 190 -21.76 5.76 -16.37
CA ARG A 190 -20.48 5.98 -17.06
C ARG A 190 -20.06 4.74 -17.86
N ARG A 191 -19.50 4.99 -19.04
CA ARG A 191 -19.00 3.96 -19.96
C ARG A 191 -17.51 3.78 -19.74
N PHE A 192 -17.12 2.66 -19.15
CA PHE A 192 -15.73 2.32 -18.91
C PHE A 192 -15.20 1.31 -19.92
N ARG A 193 -13.90 1.39 -20.22
CA ARG A 193 -13.18 0.37 -20.97
C ARG A 193 -12.52 -0.60 -19.99
N LYS A 194 -12.91 -1.87 -20.06
CA LYS A 194 -12.33 -2.92 -19.20
C LYS A 194 -10.92 -3.30 -19.70
N PRO A 195 -9.86 -3.13 -18.89
CA PRO A 195 -8.52 -3.57 -19.28
C PRO A 195 -8.44 -5.08 -19.45
N TYR A 196 -7.50 -5.54 -20.27
CA TYR A 196 -7.40 -6.96 -20.61
C TYR A 196 -7.10 -7.84 -19.39
N ASN A 197 -6.28 -7.40 -18.44
CA ASN A 197 -5.94 -8.18 -17.25
C ASN A 197 -7.10 -8.34 -16.26
N VAL A 198 -8.12 -7.47 -16.33
CA VAL A 198 -9.23 -7.44 -15.38
C VAL A 198 -10.30 -8.44 -15.80
N GLU A 199 -10.62 -9.38 -14.91
CA GLU A 199 -11.71 -10.33 -15.10
C GLU A 199 -13.05 -9.65 -14.83
N GLY A 200 -13.20 -9.07 -13.64
CA GLY A 200 -14.41 -8.42 -13.15
C GLY A 200 -14.12 -7.15 -12.36
N TYR A 201 -15.00 -6.16 -12.51
CA TYR A 201 -15.04 -4.94 -11.73
C TYR A 201 -16.51 -4.63 -11.44
N GLU A 202 -16.98 -5.05 -10.26
CA GLU A 202 -18.40 -5.02 -9.90
C GLU A 202 -18.65 -3.92 -8.87
N PRO A 203 -19.49 -2.91 -9.17
CA PRO A 203 -19.85 -1.89 -8.19
C PRO A 203 -20.68 -2.49 -7.06
N GLN A 204 -20.39 -2.06 -5.83
CA GLN A 204 -21.12 -2.45 -4.63
C GLN A 204 -22.04 -1.30 -4.24
N THR A 205 -23.36 -1.51 -4.31
CA THR A 205 -24.38 -0.48 -4.04
C THR A 205 -24.91 -0.47 -2.61
N LYS A 206 -24.38 -1.34 -1.72
CA LYS A 206 -24.88 -1.53 -0.36
C LYS A 206 -23.86 -1.12 0.69
N GLY A 207 -23.58 0.18 0.77
CA GLY A 207 -22.94 0.75 1.96
C GLY A 207 -24.00 1.03 3.03
N LYS A 208 -24.12 0.18 4.06
CA LYS A 208 -24.75 0.63 5.31
C LYS A 208 -23.66 1.39 6.07
N TYR A 209 -23.91 2.66 6.39
CA TYR A 209 -23.06 3.46 7.29
C TYR A 209 -23.22 2.96 8.73
N GLU A 210 -22.80 1.73 8.98
CA GLU A 210 -22.90 1.08 10.29
C GLU A 210 -21.56 1.24 11.00
N PHE A 211 -21.56 2.05 12.05
CA PHE A 211 -20.40 2.24 12.90
C PHE A 211 -20.33 1.11 13.92
N VAL A 212 -19.27 0.30 13.84
CA VAL A 212 -18.92 -0.63 14.90
C VAL A 212 -18.21 0.16 15.99
N LEU A 213 -18.87 0.28 17.14
CA LEU A 213 -18.34 0.93 18.33
C LEU A 213 -17.74 -0.13 19.27
N LYS A 214 -16.48 0.05 19.68
CA LYS A 214 -15.79 -0.78 20.67
C LYS A 214 -15.26 0.06 21.80
N GLU A 215 -15.48 -0.38 23.04
CA GLU A 215 -14.89 0.23 24.23
C GLU A 215 -13.67 -0.57 24.70
N TYR A 216 -12.63 0.13 25.13
CA TYR A 216 -11.45 -0.45 25.77
C TYR A 216 -11.16 0.24 27.09
N SER A 217 -10.93 -0.57 28.12
CA SER A 217 -10.59 -0.10 29.46
C SER A 217 -9.12 0.32 29.61
N SER A 218 -8.25 -0.05 28.67
CA SER A 218 -6.82 0.29 28.73
C SER A 218 -6.20 0.51 27.34
N PHE A 219 -5.11 1.26 27.30
CA PHE A 219 -4.31 1.45 26.08
C PHE A 219 -3.77 0.11 25.55
N SER A 220 -3.36 -0.81 26.41
CA SER A 220 -2.83 -2.12 25.97
C SER A 220 -3.89 -2.95 25.22
N SER A 221 -5.12 -2.98 25.71
CA SER A 221 -6.22 -3.67 25.01
C SER A 221 -6.56 -3.00 23.66
N PHE A 222 -6.52 -1.67 23.62
CA PHE A 222 -6.75 -0.89 22.41
C PHE A 222 -5.65 -1.12 21.36
N GLU A 223 -4.37 -1.04 21.74
CA GLU A 223 -3.22 -1.27 20.86
C GLU A 223 -3.22 -2.70 20.29
N ARG A 224 -3.57 -3.69 21.10
CA ARG A 224 -3.63 -5.08 20.67
C ARG A 224 -4.67 -5.30 19.56
N ASP A 225 -5.88 -4.76 19.69
CA ASP A 225 -6.94 -4.96 18.69
C ASP A 225 -6.76 -4.09 17.44
N THR A 226 -6.40 -2.82 17.63
CA THR A 226 -6.39 -1.83 16.54
C THR A 226 -5.06 -1.76 15.79
N MET A 227 -3.94 -2.15 16.40
CA MET A 227 -2.61 -2.05 15.80
C MET A 227 -1.99 -3.42 15.56
N LEU A 228 -1.92 -4.27 16.58
CA LEU A 228 -1.22 -5.56 16.48
C LEU A 228 -2.01 -6.61 15.68
N ASN A 229 -3.31 -6.77 15.96
CA ASN A 229 -4.14 -7.74 15.24
C ASN A 229 -4.39 -7.37 13.77
N ARG A 230 -4.18 -6.10 13.38
CA ARG A 230 -4.25 -5.65 11.99
C ARG A 230 -2.98 -5.95 11.19
N SER A 231 -1.86 -6.18 11.86
CA SER A 231 -0.64 -6.59 11.17
C SER A 231 -0.90 -7.92 10.46
N VAL A 232 -0.39 -8.05 9.22
CA VAL A 232 -0.65 -9.22 8.37
C VAL A 232 -0.20 -10.47 9.12
N GLN A 233 -1.17 -11.26 9.60
CA GLN A 233 -0.91 -12.55 10.22
C GLN A 233 -0.61 -13.57 9.10
N SER A 234 0.54 -13.41 8.45
CA SER A 234 1.01 -14.32 7.40
C SER A 234 1.54 -15.60 8.03
N SER A 235 0.84 -16.71 7.79
CA SER A 235 1.39 -18.03 8.04
C SER A 235 2.41 -18.34 6.94
N PHE A 236 3.68 -18.09 7.22
CA PHE A 236 4.78 -18.42 6.31
C PHE A 236 5.01 -19.94 6.33
N GLY A 237 4.39 -20.66 5.39
CA GLY A 237 4.70 -22.07 5.10
C GLY A 237 5.79 -22.22 4.04
N LEU A 238 5.81 -23.36 3.35
CA LEU A 238 6.65 -23.63 2.18
C LEU A 238 6.20 -22.77 0.98
N GLY A 239 6.62 -21.50 0.98
CA GLY A 239 6.30 -20.47 -0.02
C GLY A 239 5.47 -19.32 0.54
N PHE A 240 5.72 -18.10 0.04
CA PHE A 240 4.97 -16.88 0.39
C PHE A 240 3.56 -16.91 -0.23
N LYS A 241 2.65 -17.71 0.34
CA LYS A 241 1.25 -17.76 -0.08
C LYS A 241 0.36 -17.19 1.02
N ILE A 242 -0.31 -16.08 0.73
CA ILE A 242 -1.35 -15.55 1.62
C ILE A 242 -2.67 -16.23 1.29
N SER A 243 -3.24 -16.94 2.26
CA SER A 243 -4.56 -17.59 2.12
C SER A 243 -5.71 -16.77 2.75
N LYS A 244 -5.40 -15.67 3.45
CA LYS A 244 -6.41 -14.82 4.11
C LYS A 244 -6.55 -13.45 3.45
N VAL A 245 -7.76 -12.92 3.51
CA VAL A 245 -8.05 -11.51 3.22
C VAL A 245 -7.36 -10.63 4.26
N PHE A 246 -6.63 -9.60 3.83
CA PHE A 246 -5.97 -8.65 4.71
C PHE A 246 -6.37 -7.22 4.32
N GLU A 247 -6.31 -6.30 5.27
CA GLU A 247 -6.57 -4.89 5.03
C GLU A 247 -5.29 -4.22 4.51
N PHE A 248 -5.43 -3.40 3.48
CA PHE A 248 -4.31 -2.71 2.84
C PHE A 248 -4.70 -1.24 2.64
N GLY A 249 -3.76 -0.30 2.69
CA GLY A 249 -4.05 1.13 2.48
C GLY A 249 -3.52 2.06 3.57
N PHE A 250 -3.11 1.54 4.72
CA PHE A 250 -2.40 2.31 5.74
C PHE A 250 -0.89 2.09 5.56
N ASN A 251 -0.21 3.05 4.95
CA ASN A 251 1.25 3.08 5.01
C ASN A 251 1.64 3.36 6.47
N HIS A 252 2.11 2.36 7.21
CA HIS A 252 2.56 2.54 8.61
C HIS A 252 3.71 3.55 8.74
N ASN A 253 4.43 3.79 7.64
CA ASN A 253 5.49 4.80 7.55
C ASN A 253 4.98 6.19 7.15
N SER A 254 3.68 6.36 6.89
CA SER A 254 3.11 7.68 6.63
C SER A 254 3.17 8.56 7.88
N ASN A 255 3.35 9.85 7.66
CA ASN A 255 3.39 10.84 8.75
C ASN A 255 2.10 10.85 9.55
N ASP A 256 0.94 10.62 8.91
CA ASP A 256 -0.36 10.60 9.58
C ASP A 256 -0.49 9.44 10.57
N VAL A 257 -0.07 8.23 10.17
CA VAL A 257 -0.07 7.06 11.06
C VAL A 257 0.93 7.25 12.21
N ARG A 258 2.13 7.77 11.93
CA ARG A 258 3.11 8.09 13.00
C ARG A 258 2.59 9.14 13.97
N ASN A 259 1.91 10.17 13.45
CA ASN A 259 1.27 11.21 14.26
C ASN A 259 0.14 10.61 15.10
N TYR A 260 -0.68 9.74 14.54
CA TYR A 260 -1.74 9.02 15.26
C TYR A 260 -1.17 8.16 16.39
N VAL A 261 -0.17 7.33 16.10
CA VAL A 261 0.50 6.47 17.09
C VAL A 261 1.16 7.30 18.19
N SER A 262 1.85 8.40 17.84
CA SER A 262 2.50 9.25 18.85
C SER A 262 1.50 9.98 19.75
N ARG A 263 0.33 10.37 19.22
CA ARG A 263 -0.77 10.98 19.99
C ARG A 263 -1.42 9.97 20.94
N THR A 264 -1.71 8.77 20.46
CA THR A 264 -2.38 7.74 21.28
C THR A 264 -1.45 7.15 22.36
N LYS A 265 -0.16 6.96 22.06
CA LYS A 265 0.85 6.48 23.04
C LYS A 265 0.99 7.36 24.28
N ARG A 266 0.64 8.65 24.22
CA ARG A 266 0.65 9.56 25.39
C ARG A 266 -0.30 9.12 26.49
N PHE A 267 -1.32 8.34 26.15
CA PHE A 267 -2.33 7.82 27.07
C PHE A 267 -2.04 6.39 27.53
N SER A 268 -0.83 5.88 27.27
CA SER A 268 -0.41 4.53 27.68
C SER A 268 -0.35 4.37 29.21
N SER A 269 0.03 5.44 29.93
CA SER A 269 0.19 5.43 31.39
C SER A 269 -0.95 6.07 32.16
N SER A 270 -2.01 6.54 31.49
CA SER A 270 -3.17 7.15 32.14
C SER A 270 -4.28 6.12 32.35
N GLU A 271 -5.15 6.34 33.35
CA GLU A 271 -6.43 5.61 33.53
C GLU A 271 -7.46 6.04 32.46
N SER A 272 -7.02 6.09 31.21
CA SER A 272 -7.85 6.51 30.09
C SER A 272 -8.65 5.35 29.54
N ARG A 273 -9.93 5.60 29.28
CA ARG A 273 -10.80 4.69 28.53
C ARG A 273 -10.81 5.13 27.06
N PHE A 274 -10.86 4.16 26.16
CA PHE A 274 -10.86 4.41 24.71
C PHE A 274 -12.18 3.94 24.12
N MET A 275 -12.83 4.79 23.33
CA MET A 275 -13.90 4.36 22.44
C MET A 275 -13.41 4.43 21.01
N TYR A 276 -13.58 3.34 20.29
CA TYR A 276 -13.13 3.17 18.93
C TYR A 276 -14.33 2.95 18.02
N ALA A 277 -14.50 3.84 17.05
CA ALA A 277 -15.56 3.77 16.04
C ALA A 277 -14.92 3.43 14.69
N ARG A 278 -15.45 2.41 14.01
CA ARG A 278 -14.99 1.98 12.68
C ARG A 278 -16.18 1.76 11.76
N SER A 279 -16.11 2.32 10.56
CA SER A 279 -17.09 2.10 9.49
C SER A 279 -16.35 1.71 8.21
N GLU A 280 -16.83 0.69 7.51
CA GLU A 280 -16.27 0.24 6.24
C GLU A 280 -17.30 0.45 5.12
N LEU A 281 -16.84 1.03 4.01
CA LEU A 281 -17.65 1.27 2.82
C LEU A 281 -16.99 0.57 1.65
N SER A 282 -17.60 -0.51 1.13
CA SER A 282 -17.13 -1.12 -0.12
C SER A 282 -17.84 -0.49 -1.31
N VAL A 283 -17.05 -0.01 -2.28
CA VAL A 283 -17.52 0.67 -3.50
C VAL A 283 -17.44 -0.24 -4.71
N ALA A 284 -16.42 -1.11 -4.79
CA ALA A 284 -16.30 -2.06 -5.89
C ALA A 284 -15.52 -3.31 -5.51
N GLN A 285 -15.83 -4.42 -6.15
CA GLN A 285 -15.04 -5.66 -6.10
C GLN A 285 -14.25 -5.82 -7.39
N TYR A 286 -12.96 -6.03 -7.25
CA TYR A 286 -12.01 -6.23 -8.34
C TYR A 286 -11.53 -7.67 -8.35
N LYS A 287 -11.45 -8.26 -9.55
CA LYS A 287 -10.90 -9.59 -9.78
C LYS A 287 -9.99 -9.60 -11.00
N LEU A 288 -8.79 -10.11 -10.83
CA LEU A 288 -7.78 -10.33 -11.87
C LEU A 288 -8.02 -11.67 -12.57
N LYS A 289 -7.73 -11.73 -13.88
CA LYS A 289 -7.75 -12.99 -14.62
C LYS A 289 -6.78 -14.02 -14.02
N SER A 290 -7.15 -15.30 -14.11
CA SER A 290 -6.32 -16.38 -13.57
C SER A 290 -5.05 -16.68 -14.39
N ARG A 291 -5.06 -16.42 -15.70
CA ARG A 291 -3.98 -16.77 -16.63
C ARG A 291 -3.90 -15.81 -17.81
N GLY A 292 -2.76 -15.85 -18.51
CA GLY A 292 -2.54 -15.08 -19.73
C GLY A 292 -2.49 -13.57 -19.46
N LEU A 293 -1.95 -13.17 -18.32
CA LEU A 293 -1.79 -11.79 -17.90
C LEU A 293 -0.70 -11.09 -18.71
N VAL A 294 -0.87 -9.79 -18.93
CA VAL A 294 0.11 -8.92 -19.56
C VAL A 294 0.86 -8.15 -18.48
N LEU A 295 2.17 -8.40 -18.39
CA LEU A 295 3.05 -7.74 -17.43
C LEU A 295 3.36 -6.32 -17.88
N HIS A 296 3.55 -5.41 -16.91
CA HIS A 296 4.02 -4.05 -17.20
C HIS A 296 5.38 -4.09 -17.93
N PRO A 297 5.64 -3.23 -18.93
CA PRO A 297 6.88 -3.28 -19.72
C PRO A 297 8.14 -3.11 -18.85
N ASP A 298 8.11 -2.23 -17.85
CA ASP A 298 9.25 -2.05 -16.93
C ASP A 298 9.55 -3.29 -16.10
N PHE A 299 8.52 -3.92 -15.55
CA PHE A 299 8.67 -5.16 -14.79
C PHE A 299 9.18 -6.29 -15.67
N LEU A 300 8.63 -6.44 -16.88
CA LEU A 300 9.08 -7.43 -17.86
C LEU A 300 10.57 -7.23 -18.22
N ARG A 301 10.99 -5.97 -18.43
CA ARG A 301 12.38 -5.62 -18.71
C ARG A 301 13.29 -5.95 -17.52
N ARG A 302 12.87 -5.66 -16.29
CA ARG A 302 13.65 -5.98 -15.08
C ARG A 302 13.80 -7.49 -14.89
N VAL A 303 12.72 -8.26 -15.08
CA VAL A 303 12.73 -9.73 -14.97
C VAL A 303 13.65 -10.36 -16.02
N ARG A 304 13.62 -9.87 -17.27
CA ARG A 304 14.53 -10.34 -18.33
C ARG A 304 16.00 -10.03 -18.08
N LYS A 305 16.28 -9.01 -17.25
CA LYS A 305 17.63 -8.63 -16.84
C LYS A 305 18.11 -9.35 -15.57
N LEU A 306 17.30 -10.24 -14.99
CA LEU A 306 17.76 -11.00 -13.83
C LEU A 306 18.81 -12.04 -14.25
N PRO A 307 19.86 -12.23 -13.44
CA PRO A 307 20.84 -13.26 -13.70
C PRO A 307 20.23 -14.65 -13.54
N LEU A 308 20.69 -15.58 -14.38
CA LEU A 308 20.41 -17.01 -14.26
C LEU A 308 20.95 -17.62 -12.95
N PRO A 309 22.21 -17.34 -12.53
CA PRO A 309 22.66 -17.75 -11.21
C PRO A 309 21.95 -16.94 -10.12
N TYR A 310 21.69 -17.57 -8.98
CA TYR A 310 21.06 -16.89 -7.85
C TYR A 310 21.98 -15.80 -7.28
N ALA A 311 21.64 -14.54 -7.55
CA ALA A 311 22.33 -13.36 -7.05
C ALA A 311 21.40 -12.56 -6.14
N TYR A 312 21.56 -12.65 -4.82
CA TYR A 312 20.62 -12.05 -3.86
C TYR A 312 20.38 -10.55 -4.08
N GLY A 313 21.42 -9.79 -4.45
CA GLY A 313 21.33 -8.34 -4.72
C GLY A 313 20.26 -7.99 -5.76
N ASP A 314 20.35 -8.59 -6.96
CA ASP A 314 19.41 -8.34 -8.05
C ASP A 314 17.95 -8.71 -7.70
N TYR A 315 17.76 -9.82 -7.00
CA TYR A 315 16.42 -10.25 -6.56
C TYR A 315 15.88 -9.34 -5.46
N ARG A 316 16.72 -8.91 -4.52
CA ARG A 316 16.34 -7.95 -3.48
C ARG A 316 15.91 -6.62 -4.10
N ASP A 317 16.64 -6.13 -5.09
CA ASP A 317 16.32 -4.86 -5.76
C ASP A 317 15.01 -4.98 -6.56
N LEU A 318 14.76 -6.13 -7.21
CA LEU A 318 13.45 -6.42 -7.80
C LEU A 318 12.31 -6.31 -6.76
N PHE A 319 12.50 -6.87 -5.56
CA PHE A 319 11.49 -6.79 -4.49
C PHE A 319 11.37 -5.39 -3.88
N ARG A 320 12.44 -4.59 -3.87
CA ARG A 320 12.40 -3.17 -3.47
C ARG A 320 11.61 -2.35 -4.49
N ASP A 321 11.84 -2.58 -5.77
CA ASP A 321 11.23 -1.79 -6.86
C ASP A 321 9.78 -2.17 -7.14
N PHE A 322 9.43 -3.45 -7.02
CA PHE A 322 8.14 -4.00 -7.46
C PHE A 322 7.39 -4.78 -6.37
N GLY A 323 7.90 -4.82 -5.14
CA GLY A 323 7.25 -5.52 -4.04
C GLY A 323 7.32 -7.04 -4.16
N THR A 324 6.69 -7.72 -3.22
CA THR A 324 6.77 -9.19 -3.08
C THR A 324 5.55 -9.91 -3.63
N HIS A 325 4.42 -9.23 -3.73
CA HIS A 325 3.12 -9.77 -4.14
C HIS A 325 2.42 -8.83 -5.12
N PHE A 326 1.31 -9.28 -5.70
CA PHE A 326 0.46 -8.47 -6.57
C PHE A 326 -1.02 -8.75 -6.29
N VAL A 327 -1.89 -7.89 -6.81
CA VAL A 327 -3.33 -7.93 -6.53
C VAL A 327 -4.07 -8.91 -7.43
N THR A 328 -4.58 -10.00 -6.87
CA THR A 328 -5.47 -10.94 -7.57
C THR A 328 -6.95 -10.63 -7.34
N GLU A 329 -7.32 -10.27 -6.12
CA GLU A 329 -8.67 -9.89 -5.75
C GLU A 329 -8.64 -8.73 -4.77
N ALA A 330 -9.55 -7.77 -4.91
CA ALA A 330 -9.60 -6.55 -4.11
C ALA A 330 -11.03 -6.08 -3.83
N ARG A 331 -11.21 -5.48 -2.65
CA ARG A 331 -12.41 -4.73 -2.29
C ARG A 331 -11.99 -3.27 -2.18
N LEU A 332 -12.44 -2.47 -3.14
CA LEU A 332 -12.19 -1.04 -3.17
C LEU A 332 -13.22 -0.35 -2.30
N GLY A 333 -12.81 0.68 -1.57
CA GLY A 333 -13.68 1.29 -0.57
C GLY A 333 -13.09 2.45 0.22
N GLY A 334 -13.81 2.75 1.30
CA GLY A 334 -13.51 3.65 2.42
C GLY A 334 -13.40 2.85 3.74
N VAL A 335 -12.44 3.15 4.62
CA VAL A 335 -12.48 2.78 6.03
C VAL A 335 -12.37 4.08 6.80
N TYR A 336 -13.40 4.37 7.58
CA TYR A 336 -13.47 5.55 8.40
C TYR A 336 -13.31 5.14 9.85
N GLU A 337 -12.33 5.76 10.53
CA GLU A 337 -11.96 5.40 11.89
C GLU A 337 -11.87 6.63 12.76
N TYR A 338 -12.40 6.50 13.97
CA TYR A 338 -12.34 7.56 14.96
C TYR A 338 -12.07 6.97 16.34
N THR A 339 -11.25 7.66 17.13
CA THR A 339 -10.88 7.23 18.48
C THR A 339 -11.10 8.36 19.45
N LEU A 340 -11.97 8.13 20.43
CA LEU A 340 -12.15 9.00 21.59
C LEU A 340 -11.31 8.48 22.74
N VAL A 341 -10.55 9.36 23.35
CA VAL A 341 -9.80 9.06 24.57
C VAL A 341 -10.38 9.90 25.70
N MET A 342 -10.86 9.23 26.73
CA MET A 342 -11.53 9.85 27.87
C MET A 342 -10.78 9.54 29.15
N ASN A 343 -10.85 10.44 30.14
CA ASN A 343 -10.35 10.16 31.48
C ASN A 343 -11.37 9.26 32.21
N GLY A 344 -10.94 8.07 32.65
CA GLY A 344 -11.83 7.11 33.29
C GLY A 344 -12.51 7.66 34.54
N ARG A 345 -11.80 8.44 35.37
CA ARG A 345 -12.34 9.02 36.61
C ARG A 345 -13.42 10.07 36.33
N ALA A 346 -13.17 10.97 35.39
CA ALA A 346 -14.14 11.99 35.00
C ALA A 346 -15.39 11.39 34.35
N LEU A 347 -15.24 10.26 33.64
CA LEU A 347 -16.37 9.56 33.04
C LEU A 347 -17.25 8.88 34.10
N GLU A 348 -16.64 8.28 35.13
CA GLU A 348 -17.36 7.70 36.26
C GLU A 348 -18.08 8.77 37.08
N GLU A 349 -17.47 9.94 37.29
CA GLU A 349 -18.11 11.09 37.92
C GLU A 349 -19.32 11.60 37.13
N LEU A 350 -19.23 11.67 35.79
CA LEU A 350 -20.35 12.04 34.92
C LEU A 350 -21.47 10.99 34.93
N GLY A 351 -21.13 9.70 34.93
CA GLY A 351 -22.09 8.60 34.99
C GLY A 351 -22.81 8.49 36.33
N ASN A 352 -22.12 8.82 37.43
CA ASN A 352 -22.74 8.88 38.76
C ASN A 352 -23.63 10.12 38.91
N ASN A 353 -23.25 11.24 38.31
CA ASN A 353 -24.10 12.43 38.29
C ASN A 353 -25.35 12.25 37.43
N SER A 354 -25.27 11.58 36.28
CA SER A 354 -26.44 11.29 35.43
C SER A 354 -27.40 10.27 36.06
N LYS A 355 -26.89 9.25 36.75
CA LYS A 355 -27.73 8.36 37.59
C LYS A 355 -28.41 9.12 38.73
N ASN A 356 -27.69 10.00 39.42
CA ASN A 356 -28.28 10.88 40.43
C ASN A 356 -29.29 11.89 39.86
N THR A 357 -29.33 12.12 38.55
CA THR A 357 -30.38 12.95 37.93
C THR A 357 -31.60 12.10 37.58
N ILE A 358 -31.40 10.87 37.10
CA ILE A 358 -32.50 9.94 36.76
C ILE A 358 -33.19 9.42 38.03
N ASP A 359 -32.43 9.13 39.11
CA ASP A 359 -33.00 8.72 40.40
C ASP A 359 -33.68 9.88 41.16
N ASN A 360 -33.58 11.13 40.68
CA ASN A 360 -34.28 12.30 41.23
C ASN A 360 -35.50 12.74 40.40
N ASP A 361 -35.76 12.12 39.24
CA ASP A 361 -36.92 12.40 38.39
C ASP A 361 -38.01 11.30 38.49
N ASP A 362 -37.92 10.38 39.44
CA ASP A 362 -38.98 9.41 39.79
C ASP A 362 -40.12 10.02 40.63
N ASN A 363 -40.40 11.31 40.43
CA ASN A 363 -41.59 11.99 40.94
C ASN A 363 -42.05 13.06 39.94
N GLY A 364 -42.68 12.65 38.84
CA GLY A 364 -43.21 13.64 37.90
C GLY A 364 -43.83 13.14 36.60
N ILE A 365 -44.95 12.42 36.69
CA ILE A 365 -46.10 12.49 35.74
C ILE A 365 -45.82 12.09 34.27
N CYS A 366 -46.34 10.89 33.93
CA CYS A 366 -46.86 10.38 32.64
C CYS A 366 -46.29 10.93 31.31
#